data_AF-A0A1C5FZ52-F1
#
_entry.id   AF-A0A1C5FZ52-F1
#
_cell.length_a   1.000
_cell.length_b   1.000
_cell.length_c   1.000
_cell.angle_alpha   90.00
_cell.angle_beta   90.00
_cell.angle_gamma   90.00
#
_symmetry.space_group_name_H-M   'P 1'
#
loop_
_entity.id
_entity.type
_entity.pdbx_description
1 polymer ?
#
loop_
_entity_poly.entity_id
_entity_poly.type
_entity_poly.pdbx_seq_one_letter_code
_entity_poly.pdbx_strand_id
1 'polypeptide(L)'
;GGGAAGRGAGGAESEADIGAFGGLLGPLYFLAHLDRLHGGTSHLAAVREPVLSAVERALGGTKAYDIVAGSAGCALVLLALVDAGLDTDGRAAALARRAARHLVAGAVPGAGGRGLTWEHHRIDSARPLTGFAHGTAGIVTALARLAPLAPDEGRARAVRGGLVYETEVFDAEAGNWPDFRTEAPSPYRSLWCHGAAGIGMSRLDLIGRPGMAGREAELAADALVALRPEGHGADSHTGGGAHRLTGRGSDSMCHGDLGNLELVLLAERSGRAEPGRLMRTLGEKLDTAAERGWVCGSPTRSETPGLMTGLSGVGHQMLRFACPDQVPSVLLLHPPLPGRH
;
A
#
# COMPACT_ATOMS: atom_id res chain seq x y z
N GLY A 1 -6.43 51.85 9.31
CA GLY A 1 -6.21 51.64 7.87
C GLY A 1 -4.84 51.03 7.69
N GLY A 2 -4.78 49.73 7.44
CA GLY A 2 -3.52 49.01 7.18
C GLY A 2 -3.36 48.82 5.67
N GLY A 3 -2.32 49.43 5.12
CA GLY A 3 -1.94 49.35 3.72
C GLY A 3 -1.24 48.04 3.37
N ALA A 4 -1.42 47.64 2.12
CA ALA A 4 -1.02 46.40 1.50
C ALA A 4 0.50 46.15 1.49
N ALA A 5 0.87 44.88 1.63
CA ALA A 5 2.10 44.33 1.08
C ALA A 5 1.73 43.08 0.27
N GLY A 6 1.50 43.27 -1.03
CA GLY A 6 1.49 42.16 -1.98
C GLY A 6 2.93 41.80 -2.35
N ARG A 7 3.27 40.51 -2.26
CA ARG A 7 4.37 39.90 -3.01
C ARG A 7 4.05 38.45 -3.35
N GLY A 8 3.92 38.19 -4.66
CA GLY A 8 4.48 37.00 -5.30
C GLY A 8 3.65 35.73 -5.26
N ALA A 9 2.55 35.67 -6.03
CA ALA A 9 2.02 34.40 -6.53
C ALA A 9 2.95 33.88 -7.65
N GLY A 10 4.01 33.17 -7.27
CA GLY A 10 4.72 32.28 -8.18
C GLY A 10 3.95 30.97 -8.23
N GLY A 11 3.23 30.72 -9.32
CA GLY A 11 2.56 29.44 -9.56
C GLY A 11 3.60 28.34 -9.72
N ALA A 12 3.84 27.58 -8.66
CA ALA A 12 4.36 26.23 -8.80
C ALA A 12 3.27 25.43 -9.51
N GLU A 13 3.52 24.98 -10.74
CA GLU A 13 2.70 23.93 -11.33
C GLU A 13 2.63 22.79 -10.31
N SER A 14 1.44 22.52 -9.80
CA SER A 14 1.20 21.38 -8.92
C SER A 14 1.62 20.13 -9.67
N GLU A 15 2.77 19.56 -9.28
CA GLU A 15 3.26 18.28 -9.79
C GLU A 15 2.11 17.26 -9.73
N ALA A 16 1.69 16.75 -10.89
CA ALA A 16 0.51 15.91 -10.99
C ALA A 16 0.70 14.61 -10.19
N ASP A 17 -0.26 14.32 -9.31
CA ASP A 17 -0.31 13.06 -8.55
C ASP A 17 -0.67 11.90 -9.50
N ILE A 18 0.30 11.00 -9.66
CA ILE A 18 0.16 9.77 -10.46
C ILE A 18 0.12 8.52 -9.59
N GLY A 19 -0.10 8.63 -8.29
CA GLY A 19 -0.20 7.46 -7.43
C GLY A 19 -1.53 6.74 -7.58
N ALA A 20 -1.60 5.54 -7.02
CA ALA A 20 -2.77 4.67 -7.17
C ALA A 20 -4.02 5.22 -6.48
N PHE A 21 -3.85 6.10 -5.49
CA PHE A 21 -4.93 6.74 -4.75
C PHE A 21 -5.11 8.21 -5.15
N GLY A 22 -4.44 8.66 -6.22
CA GLY A 22 -4.57 9.99 -6.80
C GLY A 22 -5.74 10.11 -7.77
N GLY A 23 -6.00 11.35 -8.22
CA GLY A 23 -7.16 11.69 -9.04
C GLY A 23 -7.15 11.15 -10.48
N LEU A 24 -6.01 10.65 -10.97
CA LEU A 24 -5.89 10.06 -12.31
C LEU A 24 -6.02 8.54 -12.28
N LEU A 25 -5.16 7.89 -11.49
CA LEU A 25 -5.01 6.43 -11.54
C LEU A 25 -5.96 5.70 -10.58
N GLY A 26 -6.44 6.33 -9.52
CA GLY A 26 -7.51 5.76 -8.69
C GLY A 26 -8.79 5.50 -9.48
N PRO A 27 -9.34 6.50 -10.20
CA PRO A 27 -10.48 6.30 -11.09
C PRO A 27 -10.20 5.29 -12.21
N LEU A 28 -9.02 5.31 -12.82
CA LEU A 28 -8.66 4.35 -13.87
C LEU A 28 -8.67 2.90 -13.34
N TYR A 29 -8.10 2.68 -12.15
CA TYR A 29 -8.10 1.38 -11.47
C TYR A 29 -9.54 0.94 -11.16
N PHE A 30 -10.37 1.81 -10.59
CA PHE A 30 -11.78 1.53 -10.35
C PHE A 30 -12.52 1.14 -11.65
N LEU A 31 -12.34 1.91 -12.71
CA LEU A 31 -12.97 1.65 -14.00
C LEU A 31 -12.53 0.32 -14.60
N ALA A 32 -11.28 -0.11 -14.40
CA ALA A 32 -10.83 -1.44 -14.83
C ALA A 32 -11.58 -2.57 -14.12
N HIS A 33 -11.84 -2.44 -12.80
CA HIS A 33 -12.66 -3.40 -12.06
C HIS A 33 -14.12 -3.37 -12.51
N LEU A 34 -14.68 -2.17 -12.69
CA LEU A 34 -16.06 -1.98 -13.15
C LEU A 34 -16.27 -2.58 -14.54
N ASP A 35 -15.33 -2.35 -15.46
CA ASP A 35 -15.32 -2.90 -16.81
C ASP A 35 -15.45 -4.42 -16.77
N ARG A 36 -14.63 -5.07 -15.95
CA ARG A 36 -14.62 -6.53 -15.82
C ARG A 36 -15.91 -7.08 -15.22
N LEU A 37 -16.50 -6.40 -14.24
CA LEU A 37 -17.76 -6.79 -13.59
C LEU A 37 -18.96 -6.69 -14.53
N HIS A 38 -18.96 -5.73 -15.45
CA HIS A 38 -20.07 -5.50 -16.38
C HIS A 38 -19.87 -6.13 -17.76
N GLY A 39 -18.78 -6.89 -17.97
CA GLY A 39 -18.50 -7.54 -19.26
C GLY A 39 -18.00 -6.58 -20.35
N GLY A 40 -17.36 -5.49 -19.95
CA GLY A 40 -16.92 -4.39 -20.81
C GLY A 40 -17.81 -3.16 -20.65
N THR A 41 -17.19 -1.98 -20.64
CA THR A 41 -17.84 -0.67 -20.51
C THR A 41 -17.14 0.34 -21.44
N SER A 42 -17.91 1.28 -21.99
CA SER A 42 -17.34 2.40 -22.74
C SER A 42 -16.57 3.39 -21.85
N HIS A 43 -16.73 3.31 -20.54
CA HIS A 43 -16.17 4.28 -19.59
C HIS A 43 -14.64 4.20 -19.49
N LEU A 44 -14.07 2.99 -19.33
CA LEU A 44 -12.61 2.84 -19.31
C LEU A 44 -12.01 3.28 -20.64
N ALA A 45 -12.59 2.81 -21.76
CA ALA A 45 -12.13 3.15 -23.10
C ALA A 45 -12.15 4.67 -23.34
N ALA A 46 -13.16 5.39 -22.84
CA ALA A 46 -13.29 6.83 -23.01
C ALA A 46 -12.20 7.65 -22.28
N VAL A 47 -11.66 7.14 -21.16
CA VAL A 47 -10.71 7.90 -20.32
C VAL A 47 -9.28 7.37 -20.35
N ARG A 48 -9.07 6.11 -20.77
CA ARG A 48 -7.75 5.44 -20.73
C ARG A 48 -6.68 6.28 -21.43
N GLU A 49 -6.91 6.65 -22.69
CA GLU A 49 -5.92 7.34 -23.52
C GLU A 49 -5.54 8.75 -22.98
N PRO A 50 -6.50 9.63 -22.61
CA PRO A 50 -6.19 10.87 -21.91
C PRO A 50 -5.42 10.69 -20.61
N VAL A 51 -5.80 9.70 -19.78
CA VAL A 51 -5.15 9.43 -18.50
C VAL A 51 -3.71 8.93 -18.70
N LEU A 52 -3.48 7.96 -19.58
CA LEU A 52 -2.14 7.47 -19.89
C LEU A 52 -1.23 8.59 -20.43
N SER A 53 -1.78 9.50 -21.24
CA SER A 53 -1.04 10.67 -21.72
C SER A 53 -0.68 11.66 -20.60
N ALA A 54 -1.56 11.85 -19.62
CA ALA A 54 -1.26 12.66 -18.45
C ALA A 54 -0.18 12.03 -17.56
N VAL A 55 -0.28 10.72 -17.33
CA VAL A 55 0.73 9.93 -16.60
C VAL A 55 2.09 10.00 -17.29
N GLU A 56 2.14 9.87 -18.62
CA GLU A 56 3.37 9.93 -19.39
C GLU A 56 4.12 11.25 -19.23
N ARG A 57 3.40 12.37 -19.22
CA ARG A 57 3.96 13.72 -18.99
C ARG A 57 4.46 13.86 -17.56
N ALA A 58 3.64 13.48 -16.57
CA ALA A 58 3.95 13.63 -15.16
C ALA A 58 5.13 12.75 -14.70
N LEU A 59 5.22 11.52 -15.20
CA LEU A 59 6.29 10.58 -14.86
C LEU A 59 7.69 11.10 -15.26
N GLY A 60 7.78 12.00 -16.24
CA GLY A 60 9.05 12.59 -16.67
C GLY A 60 9.67 13.56 -15.66
N GLY A 61 8.87 14.16 -14.78
CA GLY A 61 9.32 15.18 -13.83
C GLY A 61 9.09 14.84 -12.36
N THR A 62 8.46 13.72 -12.06
CA THR A 62 8.06 13.44 -10.68
C THR A 62 9.22 13.06 -9.78
N LYS A 63 9.13 13.43 -8.50
CA LYS A 63 10.00 12.94 -7.42
C LYS A 63 9.26 12.05 -6.42
N ALA A 64 8.02 11.68 -6.73
CA ALA A 64 7.20 10.80 -5.90
C ALA A 64 7.41 9.34 -6.30
N TYR A 65 7.90 8.54 -5.36
CA TYR A 65 8.16 7.11 -5.59
C TYR A 65 7.10 6.18 -5.02
N ASP A 66 6.27 6.65 -4.10
CA ASP A 66 5.42 5.79 -3.28
C ASP A 66 4.17 5.23 -3.97
N ILE A 67 3.34 4.50 -3.20
CA ILE A 67 2.09 3.89 -3.66
C ILE A 67 0.97 4.92 -3.79
N VAL A 68 0.89 5.87 -2.86
CA VAL A 68 -0.27 6.76 -2.74
C VAL A 68 -0.28 7.84 -3.80
N ALA A 69 0.86 8.51 -3.99
CA ALA A 69 1.03 9.66 -4.86
C ALA A 69 2.09 9.46 -5.97
N GLY A 70 2.86 8.37 -5.89
CA GLY A 70 4.06 8.18 -6.69
C GLY A 70 4.02 7.11 -7.76
N SER A 71 5.20 6.91 -8.33
CA SER A 71 5.45 6.00 -9.45
C SER A 71 5.29 4.51 -9.10
N ALA A 72 5.41 4.08 -7.84
CA ALA A 72 5.12 2.69 -7.46
C ALA A 72 3.62 2.40 -7.57
N GLY A 73 2.77 3.31 -7.11
CA GLY A 73 1.32 3.21 -7.28
C GLY A 73 0.92 3.22 -8.75
N CYS A 74 1.51 4.16 -9.51
CA CYS A 74 1.38 4.21 -10.97
C CYS A 74 1.68 2.86 -11.63
N ALA A 75 2.84 2.29 -11.31
CA ALA A 75 3.28 1.05 -11.93
C ALA A 75 2.36 -0.13 -11.59
N LEU A 76 1.85 -0.20 -10.36
CA LEU A 76 0.92 -1.26 -9.95
C LEU A 76 -0.46 -1.13 -10.61
N VAL A 77 -1.00 0.09 -10.76
CA VAL A 77 -2.26 0.28 -11.50
C VAL A 77 -2.06 -0.09 -12.97
N LEU A 78 -1.00 0.38 -13.61
CA LEU A 78 -0.72 0.03 -15.02
C LEU A 78 -0.53 -1.48 -15.20
N LEU A 79 0.19 -2.14 -14.29
CA LEU A 79 0.31 -3.60 -14.27
C LEU A 79 -1.06 -4.28 -14.11
N ALA A 80 -1.94 -3.74 -13.27
CA ALA A 80 -3.28 -4.28 -13.11
C ALA A 80 -4.12 -4.23 -14.40
N LEU A 81 -3.96 -3.17 -15.23
CA LEU A 81 -4.58 -3.13 -16.57
C LEU A 81 -3.99 -4.22 -17.48
N VAL A 82 -2.67 -4.40 -17.46
CA VAL A 82 -1.98 -5.41 -18.28
C VAL A 82 -2.44 -6.82 -17.89
N ASP A 83 -2.43 -7.14 -16.60
CA ASP A 83 -2.82 -8.46 -16.07
C ASP A 83 -4.31 -8.77 -16.35
N ALA A 84 -5.16 -7.74 -16.41
CA ALA A 84 -6.56 -7.88 -16.76
C ALA A 84 -6.82 -8.02 -18.27
N GLY A 85 -5.80 -7.91 -19.12
CA GLY A 85 -5.94 -7.92 -20.58
C GLY A 85 -6.52 -6.63 -21.16
N LEU A 86 -6.47 -5.52 -20.41
CA LEU A 86 -7.00 -4.21 -20.78
C LEU A 86 -5.93 -3.30 -21.44
N ASP A 87 -4.83 -3.90 -21.90
CA ASP A 87 -3.68 -3.22 -22.53
C ASP A 87 -3.41 -3.72 -23.96
N THR A 88 -4.42 -3.65 -24.83
CA THR A 88 -4.36 -4.21 -26.19
C THR A 88 -3.33 -3.55 -27.10
N ASP A 89 -2.97 -2.30 -26.84
CA ASP A 89 -1.97 -1.53 -27.61
C ASP A 89 -0.57 -1.54 -26.96
N GLY A 90 -0.41 -2.17 -25.78
CA GLY A 90 0.86 -2.24 -25.04
C GLY A 90 1.29 -0.93 -24.36
N ARG A 91 0.44 0.12 -24.36
CA ARG A 91 0.81 1.44 -23.84
C ARG A 91 0.93 1.46 -22.32
N ALA A 92 0.05 0.77 -21.60
CA ALA A 92 0.14 0.67 -20.15
C ALA A 92 1.39 -0.12 -19.75
N ALA A 93 1.72 -1.20 -20.46
CA ALA A 93 2.96 -1.94 -20.27
C ALA A 93 4.21 -1.07 -20.49
N ALA A 94 4.24 -0.26 -21.54
CA ALA A 94 5.36 0.65 -21.81
C ALA A 94 5.55 1.67 -20.67
N LEU A 95 4.46 2.26 -20.16
CA LEU A 95 4.51 3.19 -19.03
C LEU A 95 4.89 2.50 -17.71
N ALA A 96 4.41 1.28 -17.46
CA ALA A 96 4.79 0.50 -16.29
C ALA A 96 6.30 0.19 -16.26
N ARG A 97 6.89 -0.15 -17.42
CA ARG A 97 8.35 -0.29 -17.55
C ARG A 97 9.10 1.02 -17.30
N ARG A 98 8.57 2.14 -17.77
CA ARG A 98 9.17 3.46 -17.51
C ARG A 98 9.09 3.84 -16.03
N ALA A 99 7.98 3.52 -15.35
CA ALA A 99 7.84 3.72 -13.92
C ALA A 99 8.81 2.84 -13.13
N ALA A 100 9.00 1.58 -13.53
CA ALA A 100 10.02 0.70 -12.93
C ALA A 100 11.44 1.30 -13.05
N ARG A 101 11.82 1.80 -14.23
CA ARG A 101 13.12 2.49 -14.40
C ARG A 101 13.25 3.71 -13.51
N HIS A 102 12.20 4.50 -13.39
CA HIS A 102 12.21 5.68 -12.54
C HIS A 102 12.38 5.32 -11.05
N LEU A 103 11.69 4.29 -10.57
CA LEU A 103 11.89 3.76 -9.21
C LEU A 103 13.32 3.26 -8.98
N VAL A 104 13.92 2.55 -9.93
CA VAL A 104 15.31 2.09 -9.80
C VAL A 104 16.29 3.26 -9.80
N ALA A 105 16.09 4.25 -10.67
CA ALA A 105 16.94 5.44 -10.74
C ALA A 105 16.82 6.33 -9.49
N GLY A 106 15.66 6.32 -8.83
CA GLY A 106 15.41 7.06 -7.59
C GLY A 106 15.96 6.42 -6.33
N ALA A 107 16.49 5.19 -6.40
CA ALA A 107 17.03 4.50 -5.25
C ALA A 107 18.39 5.09 -4.85
N VAL A 108 18.52 5.50 -3.59
CA VAL A 108 19.76 6.04 -3.01
C VAL A 108 20.29 5.12 -1.90
N PRO A 109 21.61 5.07 -1.65
CA PRO A 109 22.15 4.34 -0.51
C PRO A 109 21.56 4.84 0.81
N GLY A 110 21.11 3.93 1.66
CA GLY A 110 20.69 4.26 3.02
C GLY A 110 21.87 4.65 3.91
N ALA A 111 21.59 5.17 5.11
CA ALA A 111 22.63 5.61 6.05
C ALA A 111 23.67 4.51 6.42
N GLY A 112 23.26 3.23 6.41
CA GLY A 112 24.16 2.09 6.63
C GLY A 112 24.99 1.66 5.41
N GLY A 113 24.80 2.30 4.25
CA GLY A 113 25.55 2.08 3.02
C GLY A 113 25.27 0.77 2.26
N ARG A 114 24.57 -0.20 2.88
CA ARG A 114 24.24 -1.50 2.25
C ARG A 114 22.81 -1.54 1.69
N GLY A 115 21.85 -0.97 2.43
CA GLY A 115 20.47 -0.85 1.99
C GLY A 115 20.28 0.22 0.91
N LEU A 116 19.18 0.11 0.16
CA LEU A 116 18.69 1.14 -0.75
C LEU A 116 17.38 1.70 -0.22
N THR A 117 17.21 3.00 -0.36
CA THR A 117 16.09 3.76 0.15
C THR A 117 15.55 4.73 -0.89
N TRP A 118 14.35 5.24 -0.65
CA TRP A 118 13.72 6.28 -1.46
C TRP A 118 13.36 7.46 -0.57
N GLU A 119 13.88 8.63 -0.90
CA GLU A 119 13.55 9.86 -0.19
C GLU A 119 12.11 10.26 -0.48
N HIS A 120 11.42 10.74 0.56
CA HIS A 120 10.06 11.25 0.44
C HIS A 120 10.07 12.78 0.54
N HIS A 121 9.66 13.48 -0.51
CA HIS A 121 9.82 14.93 -0.60
C HIS A 121 8.64 15.74 -0.01
N ARG A 122 7.51 15.09 0.35
CA ARG A 122 6.32 15.76 0.93
C ARG A 122 6.02 15.40 2.38
N ILE A 123 6.76 14.47 2.97
CA ILE A 123 6.56 14.00 4.34
C ILE A 123 7.87 14.24 5.06
N ASP A 124 7.82 15.09 6.07
CA ASP A 124 8.97 15.33 6.93
C ASP A 124 9.28 14.08 7.75
N SER A 125 10.51 13.59 7.60
CA SER A 125 10.97 12.36 8.25
C SER A 125 12.48 12.41 8.45
N ALA A 126 12.94 11.93 9.60
CA ALA A 126 14.36 11.89 9.94
C ALA A 126 15.14 10.87 9.08
N ARG A 127 14.44 9.89 8.52
CA ARG A 127 14.96 8.83 7.64
C ARG A 127 13.87 8.42 6.64
N PRO A 128 14.25 7.83 5.49
CA PRO A 128 13.30 7.25 4.54
C PRO A 128 12.26 6.33 5.18
N LEU A 129 11.03 6.31 4.65
CA LEU A 129 9.94 5.53 5.24
C LEU A 129 10.01 4.04 4.86
N THR A 130 9.49 3.17 5.73
CA THR A 130 9.45 1.71 5.53
C THR A 130 8.08 1.18 5.12
N GLY A 131 6.99 1.88 5.49
CA GLY A 131 5.61 1.41 5.31
C GLY A 131 5.17 1.20 3.86
N PHE A 132 4.03 0.51 3.68
CA PHE A 132 3.54 0.17 2.34
C PHE A 132 3.06 1.40 1.55
N ALA A 133 2.36 2.34 2.18
CA ALA A 133 1.78 3.48 1.46
C ALA A 133 2.82 4.47 0.93
N HIS A 134 3.78 4.85 1.78
CA HIS A 134 4.72 5.94 1.52
C HIS A 134 6.19 5.53 1.53
N GLY A 135 6.49 4.24 1.74
CA GLY A 135 7.82 3.76 2.06
C GLY A 135 8.30 2.59 1.22
N THR A 136 9.41 2.04 1.69
CA THR A 136 10.20 1.01 1.01
C THR A 136 9.40 -0.25 0.70
N ALA A 137 8.54 -0.73 1.61
CA ALA A 137 7.76 -1.95 1.39
C ALA A 137 6.88 -1.87 0.14
N GLY A 138 6.19 -0.74 -0.08
CA GLY A 138 5.33 -0.55 -1.25
C GLY A 138 6.14 -0.50 -2.54
N ILE A 139 7.26 0.21 -2.53
CA ILE A 139 8.15 0.36 -3.68
C ILE A 139 8.78 -0.97 -4.07
N VAL A 140 9.30 -1.71 -3.09
CA VAL A 140 9.87 -3.06 -3.28
C VAL A 140 8.83 -4.02 -3.84
N THR A 141 7.60 -3.96 -3.32
CA THR A 141 6.48 -4.76 -3.83
C THR A 141 6.25 -4.45 -5.31
N ALA A 142 6.09 -3.18 -5.67
CA ALA A 142 5.88 -2.76 -7.07
C ALA A 142 6.99 -3.25 -8.01
N LEU A 143 8.25 -3.06 -7.62
CA LEU A 143 9.40 -3.53 -8.39
C LEU A 143 9.39 -5.06 -8.55
N ALA A 144 9.15 -5.81 -7.50
CA ALA A 144 9.09 -7.28 -7.59
C ALA A 144 7.92 -7.77 -8.46
N ARG A 145 6.76 -7.11 -8.41
CA ARG A 145 5.60 -7.46 -9.24
C ARG A 145 5.83 -7.22 -10.72
N LEU A 146 6.54 -6.15 -11.06
CA LEU A 146 6.87 -5.80 -12.46
C LEU A 146 7.92 -6.74 -13.07
N ALA A 147 8.45 -7.69 -12.30
CA ALA A 147 9.54 -8.53 -12.77
C ALA A 147 9.29 -9.30 -14.08
N PRO A 148 8.07 -9.84 -14.32
CA PRO A 148 7.75 -10.49 -15.59
C PRO A 148 7.57 -9.52 -16.77
N LEU A 149 7.21 -8.26 -16.50
CA LEU A 149 6.83 -7.27 -17.52
C LEU A 149 8.00 -6.40 -17.99
N ALA A 150 8.95 -6.14 -17.09
CA ALA A 150 10.10 -5.27 -17.35
C ALA A 150 11.41 -6.09 -17.43
N PRO A 151 12.39 -5.69 -18.26
CA PRO A 151 13.75 -6.20 -18.16
C PRO A 151 14.37 -5.89 -16.78
N ASP A 152 15.33 -6.71 -16.35
CA ASP A 152 16.07 -6.44 -15.10
C ASP A 152 17.14 -5.37 -15.32
N GLU A 153 16.75 -4.10 -15.22
CA GLU A 153 17.64 -2.93 -15.33
C GLU A 153 18.05 -2.45 -13.93
N GLY A 154 18.59 -3.33 -13.09
CA GLY A 154 18.94 -3.02 -11.70
C GLY A 154 17.77 -3.16 -10.71
N ARG A 155 16.61 -3.62 -11.17
CA ARG A 155 15.42 -3.86 -10.36
C ARG A 155 15.66 -4.91 -9.28
N ALA A 156 16.32 -6.02 -9.59
CA ALA A 156 16.65 -7.04 -8.60
C ALA A 156 17.57 -6.49 -7.48
N ARG A 157 18.50 -5.59 -7.85
CA ARG A 157 19.34 -4.87 -6.88
C ARG A 157 18.50 -3.91 -6.02
N ALA A 158 17.60 -3.14 -6.61
CA ALA A 158 16.71 -2.23 -5.90
C ALA A 158 15.82 -2.97 -4.87
N VAL A 159 15.21 -4.09 -5.29
CA VAL A 159 14.40 -4.94 -4.40
C VAL A 159 15.23 -5.47 -3.23
N ARG A 160 16.40 -6.07 -3.51
CA ARG A 160 17.28 -6.59 -2.45
C ARG A 160 17.74 -5.47 -1.52
N GLY A 161 18.12 -4.32 -2.06
CA GLY A 161 18.57 -3.16 -1.29
C GLY A 161 17.49 -2.61 -0.38
N GLY A 162 16.24 -2.51 -0.86
CA GLY A 162 15.10 -2.10 -0.03
C GLY A 162 14.83 -3.05 1.13
N LEU A 163 14.87 -4.36 0.86
CA LEU A 163 14.73 -5.38 1.91
C LEU A 163 15.85 -5.29 2.95
N VAL A 164 17.10 -5.10 2.51
CA VAL A 164 18.25 -4.90 3.41
C VAL A 164 18.05 -3.65 4.28
N TYR A 165 17.59 -2.54 3.70
CA TYR A 165 17.30 -1.33 4.48
C TYR A 165 16.26 -1.60 5.56
N GLU A 166 15.17 -2.27 5.22
CA GLU A 166 14.11 -2.60 6.18
C GLU A 166 14.61 -3.53 7.29
N THR A 167 15.51 -4.47 6.99
CA THR A 167 16.19 -5.29 8.00
C THR A 167 17.13 -4.45 8.88
N GLU A 168 17.87 -3.51 8.31
CA GLU A 168 18.82 -2.66 9.07
C GLU A 168 18.12 -1.73 10.07
N VAL A 169 16.88 -1.35 9.81
CA VAL A 169 16.12 -0.45 10.67
C VAL A 169 15.12 -1.16 11.58
N PHE A 170 14.97 -2.47 11.44
CA PHE A 170 14.11 -3.26 12.30
C PHE A 170 14.61 -3.21 13.74
N ASP A 171 13.73 -2.84 14.66
CA ASP A 171 14.01 -2.90 16.09
C ASP A 171 13.60 -4.29 16.59
N ALA A 172 14.59 -5.09 17.01
CA ALA A 172 14.38 -6.44 17.51
C ALA A 172 13.71 -6.48 18.89
N GLU A 173 13.92 -5.48 19.73
CA GLU A 173 13.31 -5.37 21.07
C GLU A 173 11.83 -4.99 20.95
N ALA A 174 11.52 -3.98 20.15
CA ALA A 174 10.14 -3.63 19.81
C ALA A 174 9.50 -4.69 18.90
N GLY A 175 10.31 -5.50 18.22
CA GLY A 175 9.88 -6.42 17.18
C GLY A 175 9.10 -5.69 16.08
N ASN A 176 9.52 -4.50 15.65
CA ASN A 176 8.78 -3.69 14.70
C ASN A 176 9.71 -2.73 13.93
N TRP A 177 9.20 -2.14 12.85
CA TRP A 177 9.86 -1.07 12.11
C TRP A 177 9.46 0.29 12.68
N PRO A 178 10.45 1.18 12.97
CA PRO A 178 10.17 2.52 13.44
C PRO A 178 9.41 3.37 12.42
N ASP A 179 8.56 4.27 12.91
CA ASP A 179 7.94 5.34 12.16
C ASP A 179 8.84 6.58 12.21
N PHE A 180 9.52 6.87 11.11
CA PHE A 180 10.54 7.94 11.05
C PHE A 180 9.99 9.35 10.83
N ARG A 181 8.67 9.53 10.81
CA ARG A 181 8.05 10.86 10.66
C ARG A 181 8.32 11.71 11.91
N THR A 182 8.62 12.99 11.70
CA THR A 182 8.95 13.92 12.81
C THR A 182 7.81 14.03 13.83
N GLU A 183 6.56 14.02 13.38
CA GLU A 183 5.37 14.11 14.23
C GLU A 183 4.71 12.75 14.46
N ALA A 184 5.47 11.64 14.44
CA ALA A 184 4.90 10.31 14.66
C ALA A 184 4.29 10.20 16.07
N PRO A 185 2.97 9.92 16.21
CA PRO A 185 2.36 9.84 17.54
C PRO A 185 2.77 8.61 18.36
N SER A 186 3.55 7.70 17.77
CA SER A 186 4.21 6.56 18.42
C SER A 186 5.37 6.13 17.53
N PRO A 187 6.52 5.72 18.11
CA PRO A 187 7.67 5.26 17.33
C PRO A 187 7.38 3.95 16.57
N TYR A 188 6.40 3.16 17.00
CA TYR A 188 6.07 1.87 16.37
C TYR A 188 4.60 1.76 16.05
N ARG A 189 4.31 1.20 14.86
CA ARG A 189 2.94 1.06 14.36
C ARG A 189 2.76 -0.27 13.65
N SER A 190 1.52 -0.72 13.59
CA SER A 190 1.14 -1.87 12.80
C SER A 190 -0.17 -1.50 12.10
N LEU A 191 0.00 -0.83 10.97
CA LEU A 191 -1.05 -0.31 10.09
C LEU A 191 -0.65 -0.62 8.64
N TRP A 192 -1.62 -0.61 7.72
CA TRP A 192 -1.31 -0.78 6.30
C TRP A 192 -0.43 0.36 5.78
N CYS A 193 -0.81 1.61 6.05
CA CYS A 193 -0.10 2.76 5.49
C CYS A 193 1.32 2.91 6.04
N HIS A 194 1.49 2.71 7.34
CA HIS A 194 2.78 2.78 8.01
C HIS A 194 2.89 1.76 9.15
N GLY A 195 3.87 0.86 9.05
CA GLY A 195 4.19 -0.10 10.10
C GLY A 195 4.06 -1.56 9.68
N ALA A 196 4.11 -2.44 10.69
CA ALA A 196 4.28 -3.88 10.53
C ALA A 196 3.25 -4.55 9.60
N ALA A 197 1.98 -4.13 9.65
CA ALA A 197 0.93 -4.79 8.87
C ALA A 197 1.15 -4.63 7.35
N GLY A 198 1.37 -3.41 6.86
CA GLY A 198 1.66 -3.17 5.45
C GLY A 198 2.98 -3.81 4.99
N ILE A 199 4.01 -3.78 5.83
CA ILE A 199 5.28 -4.46 5.57
C ILE A 199 5.06 -5.98 5.47
N GLY A 200 4.30 -6.57 6.39
CA GLY A 200 4.01 -8.00 6.37
C GLY A 200 3.19 -8.43 5.14
N MET A 201 2.26 -7.59 4.67
CA MET A 201 1.55 -7.86 3.42
C MET A 201 2.49 -7.85 2.22
N SER A 202 3.42 -6.88 2.17
CA SER A 202 4.49 -6.86 1.16
C SER A 202 5.30 -8.16 1.18
N ARG A 203 5.72 -8.62 2.35
CA ARG A 203 6.52 -9.84 2.48
C ARG A 203 5.80 -11.09 1.98
N LEU A 204 4.53 -11.26 2.34
CA LEU A 204 3.73 -12.38 1.82
C LEU A 204 3.54 -12.28 0.30
N ASP A 205 3.36 -11.07 -0.23
CA ASP A 205 3.25 -10.86 -1.67
C ASP A 205 4.55 -11.20 -2.44
N LEU A 206 5.71 -10.99 -1.82
CA LEU A 206 7.01 -11.27 -2.44
C LEU A 206 7.30 -12.78 -2.58
N ILE A 207 6.69 -13.63 -1.76
CA ILE A 207 6.95 -15.07 -1.76
C ILE A 207 6.58 -15.67 -3.13
N GLY A 208 7.51 -16.44 -3.71
CA GLY A 208 7.32 -17.09 -5.01
C GLY A 208 7.51 -16.18 -6.23
N ARG A 209 7.80 -14.88 -6.04
CA ARG A 209 8.09 -13.97 -7.16
C ARG A 209 9.50 -14.17 -7.72
N PRO A 210 9.73 -13.83 -9.01
CA PRO A 210 11.06 -13.88 -9.60
C PRO A 210 12.09 -13.09 -8.78
N GLY A 211 13.24 -13.73 -8.51
CA GLY A 211 14.32 -13.16 -7.71
C GLY A 211 14.17 -13.33 -6.19
N MET A 212 13.09 -13.96 -5.71
CA MET A 212 12.87 -14.24 -4.27
C MET A 212 13.10 -15.71 -3.89
N ALA A 213 13.51 -16.55 -4.83
CA ALA A 213 13.77 -17.97 -4.58
C ALA A 213 14.78 -18.16 -3.45
N GLY A 214 14.45 -19.02 -2.48
CA GLY A 214 15.28 -19.32 -1.31
C GLY A 214 15.12 -18.34 -0.14
N ARG A 215 14.24 -17.34 -0.24
CA ARG A 215 13.94 -16.37 0.84
C ARG A 215 12.56 -16.57 1.47
N GLU A 216 11.87 -17.64 1.15
CA GLU A 216 10.48 -17.88 1.53
C GLU A 216 10.30 -18.02 3.05
N ALA A 217 11.30 -18.56 3.75
CA ALA A 217 11.28 -18.67 5.21
C ALA A 217 11.52 -17.31 5.89
N GLU A 218 12.50 -16.53 5.38
CA GLU A 218 12.83 -15.18 5.86
C GLU A 218 11.65 -14.23 5.68
N LEU A 219 11.09 -14.14 4.46
CA LEU A 219 9.95 -13.27 4.17
C LEU A 219 8.73 -13.64 5.01
N ALA A 220 8.46 -14.94 5.21
CA ALA A 220 7.37 -15.35 6.07
C ALA A 220 7.63 -15.00 7.54
N ALA A 221 8.85 -15.18 8.04
CA ALA A 221 9.20 -14.78 9.39
C ALA A 221 8.96 -13.27 9.62
N ASP A 222 9.44 -12.43 8.70
CA ASP A 222 9.19 -10.98 8.71
C ASP A 222 7.69 -10.66 8.71
N ALA A 223 6.91 -11.32 7.84
CA ALA A 223 5.48 -11.08 7.74
C ALA A 223 4.74 -11.36 9.05
N LEU A 224 5.12 -12.44 9.72
CA LEU A 224 4.46 -12.91 10.93
C LEU A 224 4.82 -12.09 12.18
N VAL A 225 5.85 -11.24 12.13
CA VAL A 225 6.19 -10.33 13.23
C VAL A 225 5.00 -9.44 13.60
N ALA A 226 4.25 -8.94 12.62
CA ALA A 226 3.08 -8.10 12.84
C ALA A 226 1.90 -8.84 13.51
N LEU A 227 1.88 -10.18 13.42
CA LEU A 227 0.85 -11.03 13.99
C LEU A 227 1.15 -11.49 15.41
N ARG A 228 2.37 -11.26 15.90
CA ARG A 228 2.76 -11.61 17.27
C ARG A 228 1.94 -10.78 18.27
N PRO A 229 1.54 -11.38 19.40
CA PRO A 229 1.02 -10.62 20.53
C PRO A 229 2.03 -9.54 20.95
N GLU A 230 1.56 -8.39 21.45
CA GLU A 230 2.47 -7.42 22.06
C GLU A 230 3.12 -8.08 23.29
N GLY A 231 4.46 -8.09 23.32
CA GLY A 231 5.20 -8.34 24.55
C GLY A 231 4.85 -7.27 25.58
N HIS A 232 5.02 -7.57 26.87
CA HIS A 232 4.55 -6.78 28.02
C HIS A 232 5.24 -5.39 28.21
N GLY A 233 5.58 -4.68 27.14
CA GLY A 233 6.37 -3.44 27.17
C GLY A 233 5.81 -2.25 26.39
N ALA A 234 4.57 -2.30 25.88
CA ALA A 234 3.92 -1.13 25.29
C ALA A 234 2.89 -0.56 26.26
N ASP A 235 3.06 0.71 26.62
CA ASP A 235 2.30 1.43 27.64
C ASP A 235 0.79 1.21 27.52
N SER A 236 0.26 0.42 28.46
CA SER A 236 -1.15 0.18 28.66
C SER A 236 -1.81 1.43 29.24
N HIS A 237 -2.16 2.38 28.37
CA HIS A 237 -3.08 3.48 28.70
C HIS A 237 -4.50 3.26 28.18
N THR A 238 -4.77 2.12 27.56
CA THR A 238 -6.12 1.64 27.25
C THR A 238 -6.26 0.24 27.83
N GLY A 239 -7.04 0.09 28.90
CA GLY A 239 -7.24 -1.14 29.69
C GLY A 239 -7.97 -2.28 28.96
N GLY A 240 -7.36 -2.79 27.90
CA GLY A 240 -7.70 -4.03 27.21
C GLY A 240 -6.49 -4.40 26.37
N GLY A 241 -5.97 -5.64 26.48
CA GLY A 241 -4.72 -6.06 25.85
C GLY A 241 -4.64 -5.61 24.40
N ALA A 242 -3.76 -4.64 24.11
CA ALA A 242 -3.61 -4.09 22.78
C ALA A 242 -2.97 -5.15 21.89
N HIS A 243 -3.76 -5.79 21.03
CA HIS A 243 -3.18 -6.55 19.94
C HIS A 243 -2.56 -5.56 18.95
N ARG A 244 -1.36 -5.88 18.41
CA ARG A 244 -0.68 -5.11 17.34
C ARG A 244 -1.56 -4.84 16.12
N LEU A 245 -2.66 -5.56 15.96
CA LEU A 245 -3.60 -5.36 14.85
C LEU A 245 -4.70 -4.34 15.15
N THR A 246 -4.65 -3.66 16.29
CA THR A 246 -5.61 -2.61 16.63
C THR A 246 -5.27 -1.29 15.90
N GLY A 247 -6.05 -0.95 14.89
CA GLY A 247 -5.95 0.24 14.05
C GLY A 247 -6.53 1.49 14.72
N ARG A 248 -5.94 1.87 15.86
CA ARG A 248 -6.23 3.11 16.61
C ARG A 248 -7.70 3.29 17.02
N GLY A 249 -8.42 2.19 17.18
CA GLY A 249 -9.86 2.19 17.44
C GLY A 249 -10.71 2.68 16.26
N SER A 250 -10.21 2.56 15.03
CA SER A 250 -10.99 2.71 13.80
C SER A 250 -11.08 1.38 13.08
N ASP A 251 -12.14 1.19 12.30
CA ASP A 251 -12.38 0.02 11.46
C ASP A 251 -11.96 0.27 9.99
N SER A 252 -11.28 1.39 9.72
CA SER A 252 -10.87 1.75 8.36
C SER A 252 -9.84 0.82 7.72
N MET A 253 -9.69 0.91 6.39
CA MET A 253 -8.68 0.17 5.62
C MET A 253 -7.26 0.71 5.82
N CYS A 254 -7.08 2.03 5.85
CA CYS A 254 -5.75 2.65 5.83
C CYS A 254 -4.99 2.42 7.13
N HIS A 255 -5.66 2.66 8.25
CA HIS A 255 -5.09 2.65 9.59
C HIS A 255 -6.09 2.14 10.63
N GLY A 256 -6.98 1.25 10.22
CA GLY A 256 -7.98 0.59 11.07
C GLY A 256 -7.81 -0.92 11.14
N ASP A 257 -8.63 -1.53 11.99
CA ASP A 257 -8.62 -2.97 12.29
C ASP A 257 -8.82 -3.80 11.02
N LEU A 258 -9.75 -3.41 10.15
CA LEU A 258 -10.06 -4.14 8.92
C LEU A 258 -8.92 -4.10 7.90
N GLY A 259 -8.13 -3.03 7.89
CA GLY A 259 -6.88 -2.98 7.13
C GLY A 259 -5.89 -4.03 7.63
N ASN A 260 -5.69 -4.09 8.93
CA ASN A 260 -4.76 -5.03 9.56
C ASN A 260 -5.21 -6.50 9.41
N LEU A 261 -6.51 -6.76 9.39
CA LEU A 261 -7.07 -8.10 9.17
C LEU A 261 -6.78 -8.65 7.76
N GLU A 262 -6.48 -7.80 6.77
CA GLU A 262 -6.02 -8.27 5.45
C GLU A 262 -4.72 -9.10 5.59
N LEU A 263 -3.81 -8.72 6.49
CA LEU A 263 -2.59 -9.50 6.72
C LEU A 263 -2.91 -10.89 7.30
N VAL A 264 -3.89 -10.96 8.21
CA VAL A 264 -4.34 -12.23 8.80
C VAL A 264 -4.92 -13.13 7.72
N LEU A 265 -5.79 -12.57 6.86
CA LEU A 265 -6.33 -13.28 5.71
C LEU A 265 -5.22 -13.83 4.81
N LEU A 266 -4.23 -13.01 4.45
CA LEU A 266 -3.13 -13.44 3.60
C LEU A 266 -2.27 -14.52 4.25
N ALA A 267 -2.00 -14.41 5.55
CA ALA A 267 -1.19 -15.38 6.28
C ALA A 267 -1.90 -16.74 6.42
N GLU A 268 -3.20 -16.74 6.76
CA GLU A 268 -4.01 -17.96 6.82
C GLU A 268 -4.11 -18.63 5.44
N ARG A 269 -4.40 -17.84 4.39
CA ARG A 269 -4.55 -18.36 3.03
C ARG A 269 -3.26 -18.90 2.41
N SER A 270 -2.11 -18.39 2.84
CA SER A 270 -0.80 -18.89 2.39
C SER A 270 -0.29 -20.07 3.22
N GLY A 271 -1.06 -20.54 4.21
CA GLY A 271 -0.65 -21.60 5.13
C GLY A 271 0.48 -21.19 6.07
N ARG A 272 0.70 -19.88 6.26
CA ARG A 272 1.75 -19.31 7.12
C ARG A 272 1.25 -18.94 8.52
N ALA A 273 -0.07 -18.93 8.73
CA ALA A 273 -0.70 -18.78 10.03
C ALA A 273 -1.83 -19.81 10.20
N GLU A 274 -2.08 -20.20 11.45
CA GLU A 274 -3.18 -21.09 11.79
C GLU A 274 -4.54 -20.47 11.41
N PRO A 275 -5.44 -21.23 10.77
CA PRO A 275 -6.73 -20.73 10.34
C PRO A 275 -7.63 -20.33 11.51
N GLY A 276 -8.55 -19.41 11.23
CA GLY A 276 -9.66 -19.06 12.11
C GLY A 276 -9.41 -17.88 13.05
N ARG A 277 -8.20 -17.33 13.09
CA ARG A 277 -7.95 -16.06 13.81
C ARG A 277 -8.71 -14.92 13.15
N LEU A 278 -8.73 -14.87 11.82
CA LEU A 278 -9.52 -13.90 11.06
C LEU A 278 -11.00 -13.95 11.45
N MET A 279 -11.60 -15.14 11.42
CA MET A 279 -13.04 -15.29 11.70
C MET A 279 -13.40 -14.93 13.14
N ARG A 280 -12.54 -15.28 14.12
CA ARG A 280 -12.76 -14.89 15.53
C ARG A 280 -12.73 -13.37 15.69
N THR A 281 -11.68 -12.71 15.22
CA THR A 281 -11.56 -11.25 15.35
C THR A 281 -12.63 -10.53 14.54
N LEU A 282 -13.01 -11.05 13.38
CA LEU A 282 -14.11 -10.50 12.59
C LEU A 282 -15.46 -10.62 13.31
N GLY A 283 -15.72 -11.73 13.99
CA GLY A 283 -16.92 -11.91 14.82
C GLY A 283 -17.01 -10.86 15.93
N GLU A 284 -15.94 -10.68 16.71
CA GLU A 284 -15.86 -9.65 17.75
C GLU A 284 -16.10 -8.23 17.20
N LYS A 285 -15.62 -7.96 15.99
CA LYS A 285 -15.84 -6.68 15.29
C LYS A 285 -17.28 -6.50 14.87
N LEU A 286 -17.93 -7.54 14.33
CA LEU A 286 -19.33 -7.51 13.94
C LEU A 286 -20.24 -7.29 15.16
N ASP A 287 -19.97 -7.96 16.28
CA ASP A 287 -20.72 -7.76 17.52
C ASP A 287 -20.57 -6.31 18.02
N THR A 288 -19.34 -5.79 18.03
CA THR A 288 -19.08 -4.39 18.43
C THR A 288 -19.79 -3.40 17.49
N ALA A 289 -19.75 -3.63 16.19
CA ALA A 289 -20.37 -2.78 15.19
C ALA A 289 -21.91 -2.85 15.24
N ALA A 290 -22.48 -3.99 15.61
CA ALA A 290 -23.92 -4.13 15.83
C ALA A 290 -24.42 -3.28 17.01
N GLU A 291 -23.59 -3.12 18.05
CA GLU A 291 -23.92 -2.29 19.21
C GLU A 291 -23.67 -0.79 19.00
N ARG A 292 -22.56 -0.44 18.33
CA ARG A 292 -22.02 0.93 18.33
C ARG A 292 -21.81 1.55 16.95
N GLY A 293 -22.07 0.80 15.89
CA GLY A 293 -21.74 1.18 14.52
C GLY A 293 -20.24 1.04 14.21
N TRP A 294 -19.91 1.28 12.94
CA TRP A 294 -18.53 1.24 12.44
C TRP A 294 -17.81 2.56 12.70
N VAL A 295 -16.55 2.49 13.12
CA VAL A 295 -15.73 3.68 13.41
C VAL A 295 -14.83 4.00 12.23
N CYS A 296 -15.13 5.11 11.54
CA CYS A 296 -14.30 5.58 10.44
C CYS A 296 -12.94 6.14 10.92
N GLY A 297 -11.95 6.11 10.04
CA GLY A 297 -10.58 6.58 10.28
C GLY A 297 -10.41 8.10 10.14
N SER A 298 -11.48 8.88 10.19
CA SER A 298 -11.44 10.34 10.18
C SER A 298 -10.99 10.90 11.54
N PRO A 299 -10.39 12.10 11.63
CA PRO A 299 -10.00 12.69 12.92
C PRO A 299 -11.17 12.83 13.90
N THR A 300 -12.37 13.13 13.38
CA THR A 300 -13.63 13.24 14.13
C THR A 300 -14.26 11.88 14.44
N ARG A 301 -13.74 10.79 13.89
CA ARG A 301 -14.32 9.43 13.94
C ARG A 301 -15.76 9.35 13.41
N SER A 302 -16.21 10.38 12.69
CA SER A 302 -17.53 10.43 12.08
C SER A 302 -17.58 9.58 10.83
N GLU A 303 -18.76 9.07 10.51
CA GLU A 303 -19.02 8.36 9.26
C GLU A 303 -18.59 9.19 8.05
N THR A 304 -17.84 8.56 7.15
CA THR A 304 -17.44 9.15 5.88
C THR A 304 -17.60 8.09 4.78
N PRO A 305 -17.93 8.48 3.53
CA PRO A 305 -18.14 7.52 2.45
C PRO A 305 -16.82 7.00 1.83
N GLY A 306 -15.66 7.41 2.35
CA GLY A 306 -14.36 7.13 1.72
C GLY A 306 -13.98 5.65 1.70
N LEU A 307 -13.17 5.25 0.72
CA LEU A 307 -12.65 3.89 0.62
C LEU A 307 -11.57 3.61 1.68
N MET A 308 -10.57 4.49 1.81
CA MET A 308 -9.44 4.21 2.70
C MET A 308 -9.74 4.48 4.17
N THR A 309 -10.62 5.43 4.47
CA THR A 309 -10.90 5.92 5.83
C THR A 309 -12.36 5.82 6.23
N GLY A 310 -13.24 5.33 5.35
CA GLY A 310 -14.69 5.41 5.54
C GLY A 310 -15.43 4.08 5.37
N LEU A 311 -16.76 4.17 5.33
CA LEU A 311 -17.68 3.03 5.29
C LEU A 311 -17.57 2.20 4.00
N SER A 312 -17.19 2.82 2.87
CA SER A 312 -16.96 2.05 1.63
C SER A 312 -15.80 1.07 1.78
N GLY A 313 -14.76 1.44 2.54
CA GLY A 313 -13.66 0.53 2.90
C GLY A 313 -14.08 -0.58 3.83
N VAL A 314 -14.91 -0.26 4.82
CA VAL A 314 -15.50 -1.26 5.72
C VAL A 314 -16.26 -2.30 4.89
N GLY A 315 -17.21 -1.85 4.06
CA GLY A 315 -17.99 -2.73 3.20
C GLY A 315 -17.13 -3.57 2.25
N HIS A 316 -16.12 -2.96 1.63
CA HIS A 316 -15.20 -3.69 0.76
C HIS A 316 -14.40 -4.76 1.52
N GLN A 317 -13.89 -4.47 2.72
CA GLN A 317 -13.19 -5.50 3.50
C GLN A 317 -14.11 -6.62 3.96
N MET A 318 -15.37 -6.33 4.30
CA MET A 318 -16.33 -7.39 4.61
C MET A 318 -16.54 -8.33 3.41
N LEU A 319 -16.73 -7.78 2.21
CA LEU A 319 -16.84 -8.56 0.99
C LEU A 319 -15.57 -9.36 0.70
N ARG A 320 -14.40 -8.74 0.92
CA ARG A 320 -13.08 -9.37 0.77
C ARG A 320 -12.90 -10.56 1.70
N PHE A 321 -13.31 -10.47 2.96
CA PHE A 321 -13.20 -11.56 3.92
C PHE A 321 -14.21 -12.68 3.64
N ALA A 322 -15.41 -12.36 3.18
CA ALA A 322 -16.43 -13.34 2.84
C ALA A 322 -16.11 -14.10 1.54
N CYS A 323 -15.64 -13.39 0.51
CA CYS A 323 -15.44 -13.91 -0.83
C CYS A 323 -14.01 -13.62 -1.35
N PRO A 324 -12.97 -14.17 -0.69
CA PRO A 324 -11.60 -13.74 -0.93
C PRO A 324 -11.05 -14.14 -2.32
N ASP A 325 -11.73 -15.02 -3.05
CA ASP A 325 -11.41 -15.40 -4.43
C ASP A 325 -12.20 -14.65 -5.50
N GLN A 326 -13.07 -13.73 -5.08
CA GLN A 326 -13.93 -12.94 -5.98
C GLN A 326 -13.73 -11.43 -5.78
N VAL A 327 -13.24 -11.03 -4.61
CA VAL A 327 -13.03 -9.64 -4.25
C VAL A 327 -11.52 -9.37 -4.16
N PRO A 328 -10.96 -8.59 -5.10
CA PRO A 328 -9.54 -8.27 -5.12
C PRO A 328 -9.11 -7.45 -3.89
N SER A 329 -7.83 -7.55 -3.51
CA SER A 329 -7.28 -6.71 -2.44
C SER A 329 -6.92 -5.32 -3.00
N VAL A 330 -7.65 -4.29 -2.59
CA VAL A 330 -7.31 -2.89 -2.94
C VAL A 330 -6.04 -2.45 -2.22
N LEU A 331 -5.82 -2.92 -1.00
CA LEU A 331 -4.62 -2.62 -0.19
C LEU A 331 -3.33 -3.11 -0.87
N LEU A 332 -3.43 -4.14 -1.69
CA LEU A 332 -2.35 -4.66 -2.52
C LEU A 332 -2.50 -4.33 -4.00
N LEU A 333 -3.47 -3.50 -4.41
CA LEU A 333 -3.74 -3.13 -5.81
C LEU A 333 -3.83 -4.36 -6.76
N HIS A 334 -4.58 -5.39 -6.34
CA HIS A 334 -4.78 -6.58 -7.18
C HIS A 334 -5.59 -6.27 -8.44
N PRO A 335 -5.26 -6.88 -9.58
CA PRO A 335 -6.03 -6.68 -10.80
C PRO A 335 -7.48 -7.16 -10.68
N PRO A 336 -8.37 -6.68 -11.56
CA PRO A 336 -9.66 -7.31 -11.79
C PRO A 336 -9.50 -8.81 -12.03
N LEU A 337 -10.29 -9.62 -11.33
CA LEU A 337 -10.26 -11.06 -11.50
C LEU A 337 -10.92 -11.47 -12.82
N PRO A 338 -10.50 -12.59 -13.43
CA PRO A 338 -11.20 -13.11 -14.57
C PRO A 338 -12.66 -13.43 -14.20
N GLY A 339 -13.62 -12.86 -14.93
CA GLY A 339 -15.04 -13.18 -14.75
C GLY A 339 -15.24 -14.69 -14.90
N ARG A 340 -16.01 -15.29 -13.99
CA ARG A 340 -16.46 -16.67 -14.12
C ARG A 340 -17.47 -16.71 -15.27
N HIS A 341 -17.07 -17.31 -16.39
CA HIS A 341 -17.98 -17.70 -17.46
C HIS A 341 -18.89 -18.83 -16.98
#